data_AF-A0A938D209-F1
#
_entry.id   AF-A0A938D209-F1
#
_cell.length_a   1.000
_cell.length_b   1.000
_cell.length_c   1.000
_cell.angle_alpha   90.00
_cell.angle_beta   90.00
_cell.angle_gamma   90.00
#
_symmetry.space_group_name_H-M   'P 1'
#
loop_
_entity.id
_entity.type
_entity.pdbx_description
1 polymer ?
#
loop_
_entity_poly.entity_id
_entity_poly.type
_entity_poly.pdbx_seq_one_letter_code
_entity_poly.pdbx_strand_id
1 'polypeptide(L)'
;MTNPWSIIAKPTSELNVRLVSDQHPLALFWGVDVRGCYLFVVETATDAMPDRRSLPELAGIRLASTAADGRSRLMLLLNENQNWELFLALCNDLVRASAAGSGEAAAMAILIRRLQRWHEFLRRQRSPILPLEGIKGLIGELLFLADTLAPRF
;
A
#
# COMPACT_ATOMS: atom_id res chain seq x y z
N MET A 1 -20.43 -4.14 6.80
CA MET A 1 -19.97 -3.40 5.60
C MET A 1 -20.06 -4.33 4.40
N THR A 2 -20.29 -3.84 3.18
CA THR A 2 -20.36 -4.69 1.98
C THR A 2 -19.00 -4.74 1.30
N ASN A 3 -18.50 -5.94 0.94
CA ASN A 3 -17.23 -6.12 0.26
C ASN A 3 -17.37 -5.81 -1.25
N PRO A 4 -16.79 -4.71 -1.77
CA PRO A 4 -16.97 -4.32 -3.17
C PRO A 4 -16.25 -5.26 -4.17
N TRP A 5 -15.24 -6.02 -3.72
CA TRP A 5 -14.50 -6.96 -4.56
C TRP A 5 -15.19 -8.31 -4.71
N SER A 6 -16.09 -8.67 -3.79
CA SER A 6 -16.78 -9.97 -3.78
C SER A 6 -17.61 -10.26 -5.04
N ILE A 7 -18.03 -9.21 -5.74
CA ILE A 7 -18.84 -9.26 -6.96
C ILE A 7 -18.00 -9.13 -8.24
N ILE A 8 -16.68 -8.94 -8.13
CA ILE A 8 -15.79 -8.84 -9.27
C ILE A 8 -15.31 -10.25 -9.62
N ALA A 9 -15.72 -10.74 -10.78
CA ALA A 9 -15.32 -12.06 -11.25
C ALA A 9 -13.80 -12.12 -11.44
N LYS A 10 -13.20 -13.22 -10.99
CA LYS A 10 -11.78 -13.50 -11.18
C LYS A 10 -11.48 -13.60 -12.69
N PRO A 11 -10.58 -12.78 -13.23
CA PRO A 11 -10.26 -12.80 -14.65
C PRO A 11 -9.42 -14.03 -15.02
N THR A 12 -9.51 -14.42 -16.29
CA THR A 12 -8.67 -15.47 -16.89
C THR A 12 -7.32 -14.91 -17.37
N SER A 13 -7.23 -13.62 -17.70
CA SER A 13 -5.99 -12.91 -18.03
C SER A 13 -6.00 -11.47 -17.49
N GLU A 14 -4.83 -10.95 -17.11
CA GLU A 14 -4.61 -9.60 -16.56
C GLU A 14 -5.31 -9.31 -15.22
N LEU A 15 -6.31 -8.44 -15.21
CA LEU A 15 -7.06 -7.98 -14.04
C LEU A 15 -8.47 -7.57 -14.47
N ASN A 16 -9.47 -7.80 -13.61
CA ASN A 16 -10.84 -7.34 -13.82
C ASN A 16 -11.08 -6.14 -12.92
N VAL A 17 -11.67 -5.06 -13.45
CA VAL A 17 -11.85 -3.79 -12.73
C VAL A 17 -13.28 -3.27 -12.84
N ARG A 18 -13.70 -2.58 -11.78
CA ARG A 18 -14.97 -1.88 -11.70
C ARG A 18 -14.72 -0.44 -11.25
N LEU A 19 -15.26 0.53 -12.01
CA LEU A 19 -15.18 1.94 -11.69
C LEU A 19 -15.80 2.24 -10.32
N VAL A 20 -15.10 3.04 -9.51
CA VAL A 20 -15.54 3.47 -8.18
C VAL A 20 -16.60 4.56 -8.31
N SER A 21 -16.32 5.60 -9.09
CA SER A 21 -17.20 6.75 -9.37
C SER A 21 -16.79 7.41 -10.69
N ASP A 22 -17.77 7.89 -11.44
CA ASP A 22 -17.61 8.66 -12.68
C ASP A 22 -17.45 10.17 -12.44
N GLN A 23 -17.75 10.66 -11.23
CA GLN A 23 -17.67 12.07 -10.86
C GLN A 23 -16.32 12.49 -10.25
N HIS A 24 -15.37 11.54 -10.15
CA HIS A 24 -14.08 11.78 -9.52
C HIS A 24 -13.05 12.31 -10.53
N PRO A 25 -12.16 13.27 -10.17
CA PRO A 25 -11.15 13.83 -11.09
C PRO A 25 -10.11 12.81 -11.58
N LEU A 26 -9.91 11.73 -10.82
CA LEU A 26 -9.11 10.55 -11.22
C LEU A 26 -10.03 9.39 -11.60
N ALA A 27 -9.60 8.58 -12.56
CA ALA A 27 -10.24 7.30 -12.83
C ALA A 27 -9.80 6.26 -11.78
N LEU A 28 -10.71 5.92 -10.87
CA LEU A 28 -10.47 5.03 -9.74
C LEU A 28 -11.24 3.72 -9.91
N PHE A 29 -10.60 2.59 -9.64
CA PHE A 29 -11.19 1.27 -9.84
C PHE A 29 -10.95 0.33 -8.67
N TRP A 30 -11.99 -0.43 -8.32
CA TRP A 30 -11.85 -1.69 -7.58
C TRP A 30 -11.39 -2.76 -8.56
N GLY A 31 -10.47 -3.64 -8.19
CA GLY A 31 -10.03 -4.71 -9.10
C GLY A 31 -9.69 -6.02 -8.42
N VAL A 32 -9.64 -7.08 -9.21
CA VAL A 32 -9.20 -8.41 -8.79
C VAL A 32 -8.22 -8.95 -9.83
N ASP A 33 -7.05 -9.44 -9.39
CA ASP A 33 -6.07 -10.03 -10.30
C ASP A 33 -6.37 -11.51 -10.63
N VAL A 34 -5.58 -12.11 -11.52
CA VAL A 34 -5.61 -13.54 -11.86
C VAL A 34 -5.37 -14.48 -10.67
N ARG A 35 -4.86 -13.99 -9.54
CA ARG A 35 -4.69 -14.78 -8.31
C ARG A 35 -5.90 -14.67 -7.39
N GLY A 36 -6.80 -13.72 -7.64
CA GLY A 36 -7.94 -13.40 -6.79
C GLY A 36 -7.61 -12.37 -5.71
N CYS A 37 -6.44 -11.74 -5.75
CA CYS A 37 -6.04 -10.69 -4.81
C CYS A 37 -6.84 -9.41 -5.09
N TYR A 38 -7.29 -8.73 -4.03
CA TYR A 38 -8.00 -7.46 -4.15
C TYR A 38 -7.05 -6.31 -4.49
N LEU A 39 -7.49 -5.47 -5.41
CA LEU A 39 -6.73 -4.37 -5.97
C LEU A 39 -7.52 -3.06 -5.85
N PHE A 40 -6.79 -1.97 -5.73
CA PHE A 40 -7.29 -0.63 -5.99
C PHE A 40 -6.40 0.03 -7.03
N VAL A 41 -6.99 0.48 -8.14
CA VAL A 41 -6.26 1.02 -9.29
C VAL A 41 -6.61 2.49 -9.46
N VAL A 42 -5.59 3.31 -9.63
CA VAL A 42 -5.69 4.74 -9.92
C VAL A 42 -5.06 4.97 -11.28
N GLU A 43 -5.82 5.50 -12.23
CA GLU A 43 -5.31 5.91 -13.53
C GLU A 43 -5.27 7.43 -13.64
N THR A 44 -4.20 7.95 -14.23
CA THR A 44 -3.96 9.38 -14.44
C THR A 44 -3.05 9.58 -15.64
N ALA A 45 -2.95 10.81 -16.15
CA ALA A 45 -1.92 11.20 -17.11
C ALA A 45 -0.50 10.95 -16.55
N THR A 46 0.43 10.55 -17.41
CA THR A 46 1.78 10.13 -16.98
C THR A 46 2.56 11.25 -16.27
N ASP A 47 2.36 12.50 -16.67
CA ASP A 47 2.95 13.71 -16.07
C ASP A 47 2.47 13.99 -14.65
N ALA A 48 1.25 13.57 -14.32
CA ALA A 48 0.63 13.68 -13.00
C ALA A 48 1.09 12.58 -12.02
N MET A 49 1.73 11.51 -12.51
CA MET A 49 2.22 10.42 -11.67
C MET A 49 3.55 10.82 -11.00
N PRO A 50 3.67 10.76 -9.66
CA PRO A 50 4.94 11.08 -9.01
C PRO A 50 6.00 10.00 -9.26
N ASP A 51 7.27 10.35 -9.02
CA ASP A 51 8.39 9.40 -9.12
C ASP A 51 8.14 8.18 -8.22
N ARG A 52 8.42 6.99 -8.75
CA ARG A 52 8.28 5.71 -8.05
C ARG A 52 9.02 5.68 -6.72
N ARG A 53 10.13 6.42 -6.58
CA ARG A 53 10.90 6.55 -5.34
C ARG A 53 10.14 7.24 -4.21
N SER A 54 9.10 8.01 -4.52
CA SER A 54 8.29 8.74 -3.55
C SER A 54 7.11 7.93 -2.99
N LEU A 55 6.88 6.73 -3.56
CA LEU A 55 5.80 5.86 -3.14
C LEU A 55 6.13 5.19 -1.80
N PRO A 56 5.22 5.23 -0.81
CA PRO A 56 5.47 4.64 0.51
C PRO A 56 5.33 3.11 0.50
N GLU A 57 6.07 2.40 1.37
CA GLU A 57 5.95 0.95 1.51
C GLU A 57 4.94 0.55 2.58
N LEU A 58 3.72 0.19 2.21
CA LEU A 58 2.68 -0.17 3.18
C LEU A 58 2.80 -1.61 3.67
N ALA A 59 2.71 -1.83 4.99
CA ALA A 59 2.62 -3.19 5.53
C ALA A 59 1.31 -3.85 5.09
N GLY A 60 1.41 -5.03 4.46
CA GLY A 60 0.24 -5.77 3.98
C GLY A 60 -0.34 -5.28 2.65
N ILE A 61 0.20 -4.21 2.06
CA ILE A 61 -0.24 -3.66 0.76
C ILE A 61 0.98 -3.43 -0.11
N ARG A 62 1.02 -4.08 -1.27
CA ARG A 62 2.07 -3.91 -2.27
C ARG A 62 1.67 -2.83 -3.27
N LEU A 63 2.57 -1.89 -3.55
CA LEU A 63 2.39 -0.90 -4.59
C LEU A 63 3.05 -1.34 -5.89
N ALA A 64 2.37 -1.16 -7.01
CA ALA A 64 2.95 -1.31 -8.34
C ALA A 64 2.51 -0.14 -9.21
N SER A 65 3.37 0.32 -10.11
CA SER A 65 3.02 1.31 -11.12
C SER A 65 3.41 0.82 -12.50
N THR A 66 2.59 1.14 -13.49
CA THR A 66 2.87 0.92 -14.91
C THR A 66 2.50 2.16 -15.69
N ALA A 67 3.20 2.42 -16.79
CA ALA A 67 2.91 3.51 -17.71
C ALA A 67 2.79 2.93 -19.11
N ALA A 68 1.70 3.27 -19.81
CA ALA A 68 1.44 2.87 -21.19
C ALA A 68 0.63 3.98 -21.87
N ASP A 69 0.96 4.29 -23.12
CA ASP A 69 0.17 5.19 -23.99
C ASP A 69 -0.17 6.56 -23.36
N GLY A 70 0.78 7.18 -22.65
CA GLY A 70 0.59 8.49 -22.01
C GLY A 70 -0.29 8.49 -20.76
N ARG A 71 -0.74 7.31 -20.31
CA ARG A 71 -1.42 7.09 -19.04
C ARG A 71 -0.53 6.27 -18.10
N SER A 72 -0.63 6.59 -16.82
CA SER A 72 0.02 5.85 -15.74
C SER A 72 -1.03 5.26 -14.82
N ARG A 73 -0.82 4.00 -14.42
CA ARG A 73 -1.62 3.30 -13.43
C ARG A 73 -0.81 3.08 -12.16
N LEU A 74 -1.37 3.45 -11.02
CA LEU A 74 -0.91 3.03 -9.71
C LEU A 74 -1.86 1.96 -9.17
N MET A 75 -1.31 0.81 -8.79
CA MET A 75 -2.04 -0.33 -8.25
C MET A 75 -1.62 -0.56 -6.80
N LEU A 76 -2.61 -0.61 -5.91
CA LEU A 76 -2.48 -1.07 -4.54
C LEU A 76 -2.99 -2.50 -4.50
N LEU A 77 -2.12 -3.45 -4.21
CA LEU A 77 -2.44 -4.88 -4.13
C LEU A 77 -2.50 -5.30 -2.66
N LEU A 78 -3.64 -5.83 -2.23
CA LEU A 78 -3.79 -6.38 -0.89
C LEU A 78 -3.11 -7.76 -0.82
N ASN A 79 -2.23 -7.95 0.17
CA ASN A 79 -1.49 -9.21 0.32
C ASN A 79 -2.38 -10.34 0.86
N GLU A 80 -3.27 -10.02 1.80
CA GLU A 80 -4.17 -10.98 2.46
C GLU A 80 -5.61 -10.46 2.39
N ASN A 81 -6.43 -11.10 1.57
CA ASN A 81 -7.83 -10.69 1.36
C ASN A 81 -8.68 -10.70 2.64
N GLN A 82 -8.26 -11.39 3.70
CA GLN A 82 -8.94 -11.35 5.00
C GLN A 82 -8.96 -9.93 5.60
N ASN A 83 -7.96 -9.10 5.27
CA ASN A 83 -7.84 -7.72 5.72
C ASN A 83 -8.61 -6.71 4.84
N TRP A 84 -9.58 -7.17 4.04
CA TRP A 84 -10.28 -6.34 3.06
C TRP A 84 -11.03 -5.15 3.69
N GLU A 85 -11.52 -5.26 4.92
CA GLU A 85 -12.23 -4.15 5.59
C GLU A 85 -11.29 -2.98 5.88
N LEU A 86 -10.07 -3.27 6.33
CA LEU A 86 -9.03 -2.26 6.55
C LEU A 86 -8.58 -1.65 5.22
N PHE A 87 -8.42 -2.49 4.20
CA PHE A 87 -8.08 -2.04 2.86
C PHE A 87 -9.17 -1.13 2.27
N LEU A 88 -10.45 -1.48 2.46
CA LEU A 88 -11.57 -0.67 2.04
C LEU A 88 -11.61 0.68 2.75
N ALA A 89 -11.33 0.71 4.06
CA ALA A 89 -11.25 1.96 4.82
C ALA A 89 -10.16 2.88 4.27
N LEU A 90 -8.97 2.34 3.96
CA LEU A 90 -7.90 3.06 3.28
C LEU A 90 -8.37 3.59 1.93
N CYS A 91 -8.86 2.73 1.04
CA CYS A 91 -9.28 3.13 -0.31
C CYS A 91 -10.36 4.20 -0.29
N ASN A 92 -11.35 4.10 0.60
CA ASN A 92 -12.40 5.10 0.76
C ASN A 92 -11.86 6.45 1.25
N ASP A 93 -10.88 6.45 2.16
CA ASP A 93 -10.20 7.67 2.58
C ASP A 93 -9.41 8.31 1.42
N LEU A 94 -8.70 7.49 0.62
CA LEU A 94 -7.99 7.95 -0.56
C LEU A 94 -8.95 8.61 -1.56
N VAL A 95 -10.03 7.92 -1.93
CA VAL A 95 -11.09 8.42 -2.84
C VAL A 95 -11.64 9.76 -2.34
N ARG A 96 -12.05 9.82 -1.07
CA ARG A 96 -12.64 11.03 -0.48
C ARG A 96 -11.64 12.19 -0.47
N ALA A 97 -10.40 11.93 -0.12
CA ALA A 97 -9.41 12.99 -0.01
C ALA A 97 -8.98 13.53 -1.39
N SER A 98 -8.78 12.66 -2.38
CA SER A 98 -8.39 13.08 -3.73
C SER A 98 -9.49 13.81 -4.49
N ALA A 99 -10.76 13.64 -4.10
CA ALA A 99 -11.89 14.32 -4.71
C ALA A 99 -11.82 15.86 -4.60
N ALA A 100 -11.07 16.39 -3.62
CA ALA A 100 -10.86 17.82 -3.45
C ALA A 100 -9.83 18.43 -4.42
N GLY A 101 -9.19 17.62 -5.27
CA GLY A 101 -8.18 18.06 -6.22
C GLY A 101 -8.79 18.72 -7.46
N SER A 102 -8.30 19.92 -7.81
CA SER A 102 -8.66 20.62 -9.05
C SER A 102 -7.93 20.04 -10.26
N GLY A 103 -8.32 18.84 -10.69
CA GLY A 103 -7.74 18.12 -11.84
C GLY A 103 -6.85 16.92 -11.44
N GLU A 104 -6.43 16.14 -12.44
CA GLU A 104 -5.72 14.86 -12.26
C GLU A 104 -4.44 15.01 -11.41
N ALA A 105 -3.56 15.95 -11.76
CA ALA A 105 -2.30 16.16 -11.04
C ALA A 105 -2.48 16.57 -9.57
N ALA A 106 -3.41 17.49 -9.29
CA ALA A 106 -3.71 17.92 -7.93
C ALA A 106 -4.33 16.79 -7.09
N ALA A 107 -5.27 16.04 -7.69
CA ALA A 107 -5.91 14.90 -7.04
C ALA A 107 -4.91 13.79 -6.74
N MET A 108 -4.00 13.47 -7.67
CA MET A 108 -2.95 12.47 -7.48
C MET A 108 -1.98 12.89 -6.36
N ALA A 109 -1.55 14.15 -6.34
CA ALA A 109 -0.70 14.66 -5.26
C ALA A 109 -1.37 14.54 -3.87
N ILE A 110 -2.67 14.82 -3.77
CA ILE A 110 -3.42 14.65 -2.53
C ILE A 110 -3.51 13.17 -2.14
N LEU A 111 -3.79 12.28 -3.10
CA LEU A 111 -3.87 10.83 -2.89
C LEU A 111 -2.57 10.28 -2.32
N ILE A 112 -1.43 10.63 -2.92
CA ILE A 112 -0.11 10.14 -2.52
C ILE A 112 0.26 10.66 -1.14
N ARG A 113 -0.02 11.93 -0.84
CA ARG A 113 0.17 12.49 0.51
C ARG A 113 -0.69 11.77 1.56
N ARG A 114 -1.91 11.37 1.20
CA ARG A 114 -2.77 10.59 2.10
C ARG A 114 -2.26 9.17 2.29
N LEU A 115 -1.78 8.55 1.23
CA LEU A 115 -1.14 7.24 1.27
C LEU A 115 0.10 7.25 2.18
N GLN A 116 0.91 8.31 2.14
CA GLN A 116 2.06 8.51 3.03
C GLN A 116 1.63 8.62 4.49
N ARG A 117 0.57 9.38 4.81
CA ARG A 117 0.03 9.46 6.17
C ARG A 117 -0.46 8.11 6.69
N TRP A 118 -1.13 7.33 5.84
CA TRP A 118 -1.52 5.96 6.18
C TRP A 118 -0.31 5.07 6.40
N HIS A 119 0.73 5.20 5.59
CA HIS A 119 1.98 4.50 5.83
C HIS A 119 2.57 4.87 7.19
N GLU A 120 2.68 6.15 7.52
CA GLU A 120 3.18 6.60 8.83
C GLU A 120 2.34 6.08 10.00
N PHE A 121 1.01 6.09 9.86
CA PHE A 121 0.07 5.60 10.85
C PHE A 121 0.14 4.08 11.06
N LEU A 122 0.21 3.31 9.95
CA LEU A 122 0.25 1.85 9.97
C LEU A 122 1.65 1.30 10.25
N ARG A 123 2.70 2.11 10.04
CA ARG A 123 4.05 1.74 10.41
C ARG A 123 4.07 1.59 11.92
N ARG A 124 4.15 0.33 12.39
CA ARG A 124 4.43 0.02 13.80
C ARG A 124 5.54 0.96 14.26
N GLN A 125 5.25 1.80 15.24
CA GLN A 125 6.28 2.47 16.02
C GLN A 125 7.06 1.36 16.72
N ARG A 126 8.05 0.78 16.03
CA ARG A 126 9.12 0.09 16.72
C ARG A 126 9.75 1.17 17.58
N SER A 127 9.59 1.05 18.90
CA SER A 127 10.47 1.76 19.81
C SER A 127 11.89 1.59 19.27
N PRO A 128 12.65 2.67 19.04
CA PRO A 128 14.03 2.54 18.59
C PRO A 128 14.89 1.77 19.60
N ILE A 129 14.36 1.55 20.81
CA ILE A 129 14.98 0.87 21.92
C ILE A 129 14.31 -0.50 22.08
N LEU A 130 15.12 -1.55 22.12
CA LEU A 130 14.71 -2.91 22.52
C LEU A 130 13.98 -2.85 23.87
N PRO A 131 12.88 -3.61 24.06
CA PRO A 131 12.32 -3.77 25.40
C PRO A 131 13.39 -4.33 26.35
N LEU A 132 13.26 -4.05 27.65
CA LEU A 132 14.25 -4.43 28.66
C LEU A 132 14.64 -5.92 28.60
N GLU A 133 13.69 -6.80 28.32
CA GLU A 133 13.95 -8.23 28.14
C GLU A 133 14.83 -8.53 26.93
N GLY A 134 14.59 -7.83 25.81
CA GLY A 134 15.44 -7.92 24.62
C GLY A 134 16.85 -7.38 24.85
N ILE A 135 17.00 -6.32 25.64
CA ILE A 135 18.31 -5.80 26.06
C ILE A 135 19.06 -6.85 26.91
N LYS A 136 18.38 -7.47 27.88
CA LYS A 136 18.97 -8.52 28.72
C LYS A 136 19.40 -9.73 27.90
N GLY A 137 18.56 -10.17 26.96
CA GLY A 137 18.89 -11.25 26.02
C GLY A 137 20.13 -10.93 25.18
N LEU A 138 20.16 -9.73 24.57
CA LEU A 138 21.29 -9.27 23.76
C LEU A 138 22.59 -9.20 24.56
N ILE A 139 22.55 -8.71 25.81
CA ILE A 139 23.72 -8.71 26.71
C ILE A 139 24.20 -10.14 26.96
N GLY A 140 23.29 -11.08 27.23
CA GLY A 140 23.62 -12.48 27.42
C GLY A 140 24.27 -13.13 26.18
N GLU A 141 23.72 -12.85 24.98
CA GLU A 141 24.28 -13.33 23.71
C GLU A 141 25.70 -12.79 23.48
N LEU A 142 25.91 -11.49 23.70
CA LEU A 142 27.23 -10.86 23.54
C LEU A 142 28.26 -11.39 24.54
N LEU A 143 27.87 -11.58 25.81
CA LEU A 143 28.74 -12.19 26.82
C LEU A 143 29.09 -13.64 26.46
N PHE A 144 28.12 -14.42 26.00
CA PHE A 144 28.39 -15.78 25.56
C PHE A 144 29.35 -15.83 24.36
N LEU A 145 29.15 -14.94 23.38
CA LEU A 145 30.04 -14.83 22.23
C LEU A 145 31.45 -14.44 22.68
N ALA A 146 31.60 -13.44 23.55
CA ALA A 146 32.90 -12.94 24.01
C ALA A 146 33.64 -13.92 24.93
N ASP A 147 32.94 -14.49 25.92
CA ASP A 147 33.56 -15.23 27.02
C ASP A 147 33.61 -16.74 26.78
N THR A 148 32.72 -17.27 25.93
CA THR A 148 32.60 -18.72 25.71
C THR A 148 32.98 -19.13 24.30
N LEU A 149 32.49 -18.41 23.29
CA LEU A 149 32.61 -18.83 21.90
C LEU A 149 33.91 -18.33 21.25
N ALA A 150 34.22 -17.04 21.37
CA ALA A 150 35.43 -16.42 20.81
C ALA A 150 36.74 -17.04 21.32
N PRO A 151 36.89 -17.43 22.60
CA PRO A 151 38.13 -18.04 23.08
C PRO A 151 38.37 -19.47 22.57
N ARG A 152 37.38 -20.07 21.90
CA ARG A 152 37.46 -21.44 21.35
C ARG A 152 37.87 -21.46 19.87
N PHE A 153 38.15 -20.29 19.28
CA PHE A 153 38.71 -20.10 17.94
C PHE A 153 40.04 -19.34 18.04
#